data_AF-A0A8S2UI81-F1
#
_entry.id   AF-A0A8S2UI81-F1
#
_cell.length_a   1.000
_cell.length_b   1.000
_cell.length_c   1.000
_cell.angle_alpha   90.00
_cell.angle_beta   90.00
_cell.angle_gamma   90.00
#
_symmetry.space_group_name_H-M   'P 1'
#
loop_
_entity.id
_entity.type
_entity.pdbx_description
1 polymer ?
#
loop_
_entity_poly.entity_id
_entity_poly.type
_entity_poly.pdbx_seq_one_letter_code
_entity_poly.pdbx_strand_id
1 'polypeptide(L)'
;MKRLKVVAGDEDLPVNIDDLDADFDPKEYDRRMQQIFNDDYYQKGAEEDDVPEVSDEELQVENWDQTEDKEKAVPKPVQSSNQEEQGTKKSKKKSKLSQAISQSKPKFDPKEKSFEQYFDEYYKLDCEDFVGGMPVRFQYRQVEPNDFGLSVEEILAADDRELNSWCSLKKTSQYRSKDEELRDYHVYKNKAKNPEKKRKILASVYQEKNDDDER
;
A
#
# COMPACT_ATOMS: atom_id res chain seq x y z
N MET A 1 14.17 -37.73 -10.33
CA MET A 1 14.07 -37.33 -11.75
C MET A 1 12.68 -37.48 -12.36
N LYS A 2 12.06 -38.68 -12.41
CA LYS A 2 10.74 -38.85 -13.08
C LYS A 2 9.62 -37.94 -12.54
N ARG A 3 9.54 -37.73 -11.22
CA ARG A 3 8.53 -36.83 -10.61
C ARG A 3 8.74 -35.35 -10.95
N LEU A 4 9.99 -34.88 -11.00
CA LEU A 4 10.32 -33.50 -11.38
C LEU A 4 10.02 -33.23 -12.85
N LYS A 5 10.35 -34.19 -13.73
CA LYS A 5 9.99 -34.13 -15.16
C LYS A 5 8.48 -34.09 -15.38
N VAL A 6 7.72 -34.88 -14.62
CA VAL A 6 6.24 -34.89 -14.70
C VAL A 6 5.62 -33.59 -14.19
N VAL A 7 6.19 -32.95 -13.16
CA VAL A 7 5.68 -31.66 -12.65
C VAL A 7 6.02 -30.50 -13.58
N ALA A 8 7.16 -30.55 -14.27
CA ALA A 8 7.60 -29.51 -15.18
C ALA A 8 6.89 -29.51 -16.55
N GLY A 9 5.99 -30.47 -16.82
CA GLY A 9 5.22 -30.56 -18.07
C GLY A 9 6.01 -31.02 -19.30
N ASP A 10 7.34 -30.87 -19.30
CA ASP A 10 8.22 -31.26 -20.40
C ASP A 10 9.13 -32.44 -20.03
N GLU A 11 8.96 -33.59 -20.71
CA GLU A 11 9.80 -34.79 -20.50
C GLU A 11 11.26 -34.59 -20.94
N ASP A 12 11.50 -33.62 -21.83
CA ASP A 12 12.78 -33.33 -22.50
C ASP A 12 13.65 -32.29 -21.79
N LEU A 13 13.21 -31.70 -20.69
CA LEU A 13 14.02 -30.75 -19.93
C LEU A 13 15.33 -31.41 -19.44
N PRO A 14 16.52 -30.93 -19.85
CA PRO A 14 17.81 -31.49 -19.46
C PRO A 14 18.23 -31.00 -18.07
N VAL A 15 17.44 -31.34 -17.04
CA VAL A 15 17.76 -31.03 -15.64
C VAL A 15 18.82 -32.01 -15.15
N ASN A 16 19.96 -31.51 -14.68
CA ASN A 16 21.01 -32.32 -14.04
C ASN A 16 20.90 -32.21 -12.52
N ILE A 17 21.22 -33.28 -11.78
CA ILE A 17 21.19 -33.32 -10.30
C ILE A 17 22.28 -32.42 -9.72
N ASP A 18 23.41 -32.30 -10.42
CA ASP A 18 24.52 -31.46 -9.98
C ASP A 18 24.15 -29.96 -9.89
N ASP A 19 23.15 -29.49 -10.66
CA ASP A 19 22.64 -28.11 -10.58
C ASP A 19 21.85 -27.85 -9.27
N LEU A 20 21.40 -28.90 -8.56
CA LEU A 20 20.62 -28.79 -7.33
C LEU A 20 21.45 -28.98 -6.05
N ASP A 21 22.56 -29.73 -6.14
CA ASP A 21 23.40 -30.09 -4.99
C ASP A 21 24.71 -29.27 -4.91
N ALA A 22 25.05 -28.48 -5.94
CA ALA A 22 26.24 -27.62 -5.94
C ALA A 22 26.00 -26.23 -5.31
N ASP A 23 27.09 -25.58 -4.90
CA ASP A 23 27.07 -24.18 -4.45
C ASP A 23 26.69 -23.25 -5.62
N PHE A 24 25.76 -22.34 -5.40
CA PHE A 24 25.22 -21.45 -6.44
C PHE A 24 26.29 -20.46 -6.97
N ASP A 25 26.76 -20.67 -8.22
CA ASP A 25 27.58 -19.70 -8.97
C ASP A 25 26.70 -18.95 -10.00
N PRO A 26 26.56 -17.62 -9.91
CA PRO A 26 25.78 -16.81 -10.86
C PRO A 26 26.18 -17.03 -12.33
N LYS A 27 27.46 -17.23 -12.62
CA LYS A 27 27.92 -17.38 -14.02
C LYS A 27 27.56 -18.73 -14.61
N GLU A 28 27.66 -19.80 -13.82
CA GLU A 28 27.26 -21.14 -14.26
C GLU A 28 25.74 -21.22 -14.39
N TYR A 29 25.01 -20.64 -13.43
CA TYR A 29 23.55 -20.53 -13.47
C TYR A 29 23.06 -19.78 -14.71
N ASP A 30 23.60 -18.60 -15.00
CA ASP A 30 23.21 -17.80 -16.18
C ASP A 30 23.49 -18.55 -17.48
N ARG A 31 24.67 -19.18 -17.59
CA ARG A 31 25.03 -20.01 -18.74
C ARG A 31 24.04 -21.17 -18.91
N ARG A 32 23.65 -21.82 -17.82
CA ARG A 32 22.73 -22.95 -17.83
C ARG A 32 21.33 -22.52 -18.24
N MET A 33 20.85 -21.40 -17.70
CA MET A 33 19.55 -20.82 -18.06
C MET A 33 19.48 -20.46 -19.54
N GLN A 34 20.53 -19.87 -20.10
CA GLN A 34 20.61 -19.56 -21.54
C GLN A 34 20.62 -20.83 -22.41
N GLN A 35 21.18 -21.94 -21.91
CA GLN A 35 21.18 -23.22 -22.64
C GLN A 35 19.82 -23.91 -22.63
N ILE A 36 19.09 -23.83 -21.52
CA ILE A 36 17.78 -24.47 -21.35
C ILE A 36 16.68 -23.64 -22.01
N PHE A 37 16.71 -22.32 -21.83
CA PHE A 37 15.72 -21.36 -22.33
C PHE A 37 16.28 -20.60 -23.53
N ASN A 38 16.61 -21.33 -24.58
CA ASN A 38 17.13 -20.78 -25.83
C ASN A 38 15.99 -20.46 -26.82
N ASP A 39 16.34 -19.96 -28.01
CA ASP A 39 15.35 -19.61 -29.05
C ASP A 39 14.46 -20.80 -29.46
N ASP A 40 14.95 -22.03 -29.34
CA ASP A 40 14.20 -23.27 -29.64
C ASP A 40 13.09 -23.50 -28.60
N TYR A 41 13.36 -23.26 -27.31
CA TYR A 41 12.34 -23.29 -26.24
C TYR A 41 11.23 -22.28 -26.50
N TYR A 42 11.59 -21.04 -26.85
CA TYR A 42 10.61 -19.98 -27.14
C TYR A 42 9.86 -20.19 -28.47
N GLN A 43 10.45 -20.90 -29.43
CA GLN A 43 9.76 -21.29 -30.67
C GLN A 43 8.82 -22.48 -30.47
N LYS A 44 9.16 -23.42 -29.59
CA LYS A 44 8.30 -24.58 -29.26
C LYS A 44 7.03 -24.18 -28.51
N GLY A 45 7.09 -23.15 -27.66
CA GLY A 45 5.92 -22.59 -26.96
C GLY A 45 5.01 -21.70 -27.84
N ALA A 46 5.28 -21.58 -29.14
CA ALA A 46 4.45 -20.85 -30.10
C ALA A 46 3.46 -21.76 -30.86
N GLU A 47 3.47 -23.08 -30.64
CA GLU A 47 2.33 -23.92 -31.02
C GLU A 47 1.19 -23.60 -30.05
N GLU A 48 0.11 -23.06 -30.63
CA GLU A 48 -1.03 -22.37 -30.01
C GLU A 48 -1.88 -23.23 -29.04
N ASP A 49 -1.50 -24.48 -28.78
CA ASP A 49 -2.36 -25.49 -28.14
C ASP A 49 -2.19 -25.60 -26.61
N ASP A 50 -1.12 -25.07 -26.01
CA ASP A 50 -0.81 -25.26 -24.57
C ASP A 50 -0.89 -23.99 -23.70
N VAL A 51 -1.45 -22.89 -24.22
CA VAL A 51 -1.88 -21.79 -23.33
C VAL A 51 -3.24 -22.18 -22.76
N PRO A 52 -3.36 -22.53 -21.47
CA PRO A 52 -4.68 -22.76 -20.88
C PRO A 52 -5.50 -21.48 -21.04
N GLU A 53 -6.66 -21.58 -21.69
CA GLU A 53 -7.68 -20.53 -21.70
C GLU A 53 -8.23 -20.38 -20.28
N VAL A 54 -7.47 -19.72 -19.41
CA VAL A 54 -7.94 -19.29 -18.10
C VAL A 54 -8.85 -18.09 -18.31
N SER A 55 -10.15 -18.33 -18.17
CA SER A 55 -11.13 -17.24 -18.17
C SER A 55 -10.86 -16.30 -16.99
N ASP A 56 -11.07 -15.00 -17.18
CA ASP A 56 -10.93 -13.98 -16.12
C ASP A 56 -11.77 -14.31 -14.87
N GLU A 57 -12.84 -15.09 -15.04
CA GLU A 57 -13.77 -15.50 -14.00
C GLU A 57 -13.19 -16.62 -13.10
N GLU A 58 -12.27 -17.43 -13.62
CA GLU A 58 -11.60 -18.50 -12.87
C GLU A 58 -10.36 -18.01 -12.12
N LEU A 59 -9.69 -16.98 -12.65
CA LEU A 59 -8.48 -16.39 -12.05
C LEU A 59 -8.74 -15.53 -10.81
N GLN A 60 -10.00 -15.29 -10.43
CA GLN A 60 -10.37 -14.33 -9.36
C GLN A 60 -9.50 -13.07 -9.43
N VAL A 61 -9.27 -12.54 -10.64
CA VAL A 61 -8.48 -11.33 -10.81
C VAL A 61 -9.30 -10.22 -10.17
N GLU A 62 -9.00 -9.94 -8.90
CA GLU A 62 -9.47 -8.75 -8.25
C GLU A 62 -9.02 -7.60 -9.14
N ASN A 63 -10.00 -6.96 -9.78
CA ASN A 63 -9.75 -5.80 -10.59
C ASN A 63 -9.26 -4.69 -9.65
N TRP A 64 -7.94 -4.63 -9.46
CA TRP A 64 -7.26 -3.63 -8.63
C TRP A 64 -7.53 -2.19 -9.12
N ASP A 65 -8.10 -2.02 -10.31
CA ASP A 65 -8.55 -0.73 -10.88
C ASP A 65 -10.02 -0.39 -10.53
N GLN A 66 -10.74 -1.32 -9.87
CA GLN A 66 -12.09 -1.11 -9.33
C GLN A 66 -12.07 -1.05 -7.79
N THR A 67 -11.15 -0.28 -7.21
CA THR A 67 -11.51 0.36 -5.93
C THR A 67 -12.72 1.25 -6.20
N GLU A 68 -13.82 1.06 -5.47
CA GLU A 68 -15.06 1.84 -5.60
C GLU A 68 -14.86 3.34 -5.28
N ASP A 69 -14.14 4.05 -6.14
CA ASP A 69 -14.15 5.49 -6.22
C ASP A 69 -15.31 5.89 -7.13
N LYS A 70 -16.49 5.99 -6.51
CA LYS A 70 -17.56 6.79 -7.08
C LYS A 70 -17.02 8.19 -7.33
N GLU A 71 -16.99 8.55 -8.62
CA GLU A 71 -16.62 9.84 -9.21
C GLU A 71 -15.15 10.02 -9.62
N LYS A 72 -14.82 9.59 -10.84
CA LYS A 72 -14.32 10.46 -11.92
C LYS A 72 -14.23 9.73 -13.25
N ALA A 73 -15.15 10.07 -14.16
CA ALA A 73 -15.00 9.78 -15.58
C ALA A 73 -13.73 10.47 -16.11
N VAL A 74 -12.75 9.69 -16.56
CA VAL A 74 -11.63 10.16 -17.37
C VAL A 74 -12.09 10.16 -18.84
N PRO A 75 -12.21 11.30 -19.53
CA PRO A 75 -12.55 11.26 -20.95
C PRO A 75 -11.29 10.92 -21.76
N LYS A 76 -11.38 9.86 -22.57
CA LYS A 76 -10.46 9.61 -23.70
C LYS A 76 -10.54 10.79 -24.70
N PRO A 77 -9.45 11.10 -25.44
CA PRO A 77 -9.44 12.25 -26.34
C PRO A 77 -10.28 11.94 -27.57
N VAL A 78 -11.45 12.58 -27.68
CA VAL A 78 -12.28 12.52 -28.88
C VAL A 78 -11.97 13.76 -29.72
N GLN A 79 -11.40 13.54 -30.90
CA GLN A 79 -11.28 14.57 -31.93
C GLN A 79 -12.68 14.85 -32.51
N SER A 80 -13.24 16.04 -32.28
CA SER A 80 -14.15 16.64 -33.27
C SER A 80 -14.56 18.08 -32.98
N SER A 81 -14.36 18.88 -34.03
CA SER A 81 -15.20 19.96 -34.55
C SER A 81 -15.75 21.03 -33.62
N ASN A 82 -15.25 22.25 -33.85
CA ASN A 82 -15.88 23.53 -33.54
C ASN A 82 -17.39 23.54 -33.84
N GLN A 83 -18.21 23.76 -32.81
CA GLN A 83 -19.41 24.57 -32.93
C GLN A 83 -19.52 25.46 -31.68
N GLU A 84 -19.60 26.77 -31.93
CA GLU A 84 -19.85 27.79 -30.92
C GLU A 84 -21.30 27.71 -30.46
N GLU A 85 -21.53 27.49 -29.18
CA GLU A 85 -22.80 27.81 -28.53
C GLU A 85 -22.57 28.77 -27.37
N GLN A 86 -23.16 29.96 -27.52
CA GLN A 86 -23.25 30.95 -26.47
C GLN A 86 -24.20 30.48 -25.37
N GLY A 87 -23.63 30.08 -24.23
CA GLY A 87 -24.37 29.79 -23.00
C GLY A 87 -23.68 30.42 -21.80
N THR A 88 -24.33 31.39 -21.17
CA THR A 88 -23.87 32.09 -19.96
C THR A 88 -23.84 31.14 -18.76
N LYS A 89 -22.74 30.41 -18.57
CA LYS A 89 -22.53 29.54 -17.40
C LYS A 89 -21.54 30.19 -16.42
N LYS A 90 -22.05 30.50 -15.22
CA LYS A 90 -21.27 30.98 -14.07
C LYS A 90 -20.07 30.07 -13.85
N SER A 91 -18.87 30.61 -14.08
CA SER A 91 -17.58 29.93 -13.87
C SER A 91 -17.45 29.46 -12.42
N LYS A 92 -17.61 28.15 -12.18
CA LYS A 92 -17.15 27.53 -10.92
C LYS A 92 -15.65 27.72 -10.85
N LYS A 93 -15.16 28.40 -9.78
CA LYS A 93 -13.71 28.55 -9.54
C LYS A 93 -13.06 27.17 -9.58
N LYS A 94 -12.09 26.98 -10.48
CA LYS A 94 -11.30 25.75 -10.58
C LYS A 94 -10.65 25.48 -9.21
N SER A 95 -10.59 24.21 -8.80
CA SER A 95 -9.89 23.81 -7.58
C SER A 95 -8.39 24.13 -7.68
N LYS A 96 -7.72 24.31 -6.53
CA LYS A 96 -6.26 24.56 -6.49
C LYS A 96 -5.47 23.48 -7.24
N LEU A 97 -5.88 22.21 -7.11
CA LEU A 97 -5.26 21.08 -7.80
C LEU A 97 -5.43 21.17 -9.32
N SER A 98 -6.66 21.40 -9.79
CA SER A 98 -6.93 21.56 -11.23
C SER A 98 -6.22 22.77 -11.83
N GLN A 99 -6.01 23.82 -11.03
CA GLN A 99 -5.27 25.00 -11.44
C GLN A 99 -3.78 24.67 -11.63
N ALA A 100 -3.20 23.86 -10.74
CA ALA A 100 -1.83 23.37 -10.87
C ALA A 100 -1.64 22.44 -12.09
N ILE A 101 -2.55 21.49 -12.30
CA ILE A 101 -2.49 20.57 -13.46
C ILE A 101 -2.70 21.30 -14.79
N SER A 102 -3.48 22.39 -14.80
CA SER A 102 -3.70 23.21 -16.00
C SER A 102 -2.50 24.06 -16.38
N GLN A 103 -1.50 24.24 -15.51
CA GLN A 103 -0.28 24.95 -15.86
C GLN A 103 0.55 24.09 -16.82
N SER A 104 0.95 24.65 -17.95
CA SER A 104 1.81 23.95 -18.90
C SER A 104 3.14 23.64 -18.23
N LYS A 105 3.56 22.38 -18.25
CA LYS A 105 4.86 21.97 -17.72
C LYS A 105 5.97 22.77 -18.43
N PRO A 106 6.95 23.35 -17.71
CA PRO A 106 8.07 24.03 -18.34
C PRO A 106 8.80 23.04 -19.25
N LYS A 107 9.14 23.49 -20.47
CA LYS A 107 9.95 22.69 -21.39
C LYS A 107 11.41 22.80 -20.93
N PHE A 108 12.15 21.70 -21.04
CA PHE A 108 13.57 21.69 -20.70
C PHE A 108 14.35 22.55 -21.71
N ASP A 109 15.11 23.53 -21.20
CA ASP A 109 15.99 24.39 -22.00
C ASP A 109 17.45 23.91 -21.88
N PRO A 110 18.06 23.34 -22.95
CA PRO A 110 19.41 22.77 -22.91
C PRO A 110 20.56 23.75 -22.63
N LYS A 111 20.27 25.06 -22.53
CA LYS A 111 21.26 26.11 -22.26
C LYS A 111 21.40 26.42 -20.77
N GLU A 112 20.36 26.14 -19.98
CA GLU A 112 20.29 26.50 -18.56
C GLU A 112 21.00 25.45 -17.69
N LYS A 113 20.80 24.16 -17.99
CA LYS A 113 21.39 23.04 -17.24
C LYS A 113 21.82 21.94 -18.21
N SER A 114 22.89 21.22 -17.87
CA SER A 114 23.22 19.99 -18.58
C SER A 114 22.07 18.98 -18.39
N PHE A 115 21.83 18.13 -19.39
CA PHE A 115 20.79 17.11 -19.32
C PHE A 115 20.93 16.23 -18.08
N GLU A 116 22.18 15.92 -17.72
CA GLU A 116 22.54 15.11 -16.56
C GLU A 116 22.19 15.80 -15.24
N GLN A 117 22.45 17.11 -15.10
CA GLN A 117 22.02 17.90 -13.94
C GLN A 117 20.50 18.03 -13.82
N TYR A 118 19.78 18.11 -14.95
CA TYR A 118 18.31 18.13 -14.97
C TYR A 118 17.71 16.78 -14.58
N PHE A 119 18.28 15.70 -15.10
CA PHE A 119 17.93 14.34 -14.72
C PHE A 119 18.15 14.14 -13.22
N ASP A 120 19.34 14.50 -12.74
CA ASP A 120 19.68 14.50 -11.32
C ASP A 120 18.68 15.28 -10.47
N GLU A 121 18.32 16.51 -10.85
CA GLU A 121 17.34 17.32 -10.10
C GLU A 121 15.95 16.69 -10.09
N TYR A 122 15.55 16.04 -11.18
CA TYR A 122 14.27 15.32 -11.29
C TYR A 122 14.22 14.05 -10.43
N TYR A 123 15.33 13.30 -10.35
CA TYR A 123 15.45 12.07 -9.55
C TYR A 123 15.98 12.29 -8.12
N LYS A 124 16.44 13.50 -7.78
CA LYS A 124 16.83 13.92 -6.41
C LYS A 124 15.64 14.13 -5.47
N LEU A 125 14.43 13.96 -5.97
CA LEU A 125 13.23 13.96 -5.17
C LEU A 125 12.84 12.51 -4.92
N ASP A 126 13.21 11.99 -3.72
CA ASP A 126 12.47 10.97 -2.94
C ASP A 126 13.24 10.39 -1.74
N CYS A 127 14.40 10.92 -1.36
CA CYS A 127 15.10 10.52 -0.13
C CYS A 127 15.29 11.71 0.82
N GLU A 128 14.27 11.97 1.63
CA GLU A 128 14.30 13.00 2.68
C GLU A 128 14.82 12.45 4.02
N ASP A 129 14.80 11.12 4.24
CA ASP A 129 15.28 10.49 5.47
C ASP A 129 15.78 9.04 5.27
N PHE A 130 16.70 8.58 6.13
CA PHE A 130 17.23 7.21 6.17
C PHE A 130 16.90 6.57 7.52
N VAL A 131 15.93 5.65 7.54
CA VAL A 131 15.58 4.88 8.75
C VAL A 131 16.08 3.46 8.57
N GLY A 132 16.98 3.01 9.46
CA GLY A 132 17.53 1.66 9.41
C GLY A 132 18.39 1.35 8.17
N GLY A 133 18.96 2.37 7.52
CA GLY A 133 19.79 2.22 6.33
C GLY A 133 19.02 2.09 5.01
N MET A 134 17.69 2.14 5.04
CA MET A 134 16.85 2.20 3.83
C MET A 134 16.35 3.63 3.60
N PRO A 135 16.45 4.18 2.38
CA PRO A 135 15.87 5.47 2.05
C PRO A 135 14.34 5.35 2.08
N VAL A 136 13.68 6.16 2.89
CA VAL A 136 12.21 6.13 3.01
C VAL A 136 11.63 7.45 2.50
N ARG A 137 10.59 7.35 1.66
CA ARG A 137 9.83 8.49 1.14
C ARG A 137 9.10 9.26 2.26
N PHE A 138 8.64 8.54 3.29
CA PHE A 138 7.78 9.09 4.33
C PHE A 138 8.61 9.62 5.50
N GLN A 139 8.37 10.88 5.88
CA GLN A 139 8.93 11.47 7.08
C GLN A 139 8.20 10.92 8.32
N TYR A 140 8.89 10.14 9.14
CA TYR A 140 8.37 9.79 10.46
C TYR A 140 8.51 10.97 11.41
N ARG A 141 7.45 11.24 12.16
CA ARG A 141 7.48 12.21 13.24
C ARG A 141 7.58 11.49 14.58
N GLN A 142 8.41 12.02 15.47
CA GLN A 142 8.40 11.62 16.87
C GLN A 142 7.09 12.10 17.54
N VAL A 143 6.33 11.14 18.09
CA VAL A 143 5.08 11.38 18.82
C VAL A 143 5.30 11.18 20.32
N GLU A 144 4.51 11.87 21.15
CA GLU A 144 4.56 11.66 22.60
C GLU A 144 3.86 10.32 22.95
N PRO A 145 4.49 9.46 23.78
CA PRO A 145 3.88 8.19 24.17
C PRO A 145 2.63 8.43 25.03
N ASN A 146 1.51 7.83 24.64
CA ASN A 146 0.21 8.03 25.30
C ASN A 146 -0.56 6.72 25.42
N ASP A 147 -0.88 6.33 26.66
CA ASP A 147 -1.66 5.13 27.02
C ASP A 147 -3.17 5.42 27.15
N PHE A 148 -3.58 6.67 26.89
CA PHE A 148 -4.95 7.15 27.09
C PHE A 148 -5.53 6.83 28.49
N GLY A 149 -4.65 6.66 29.48
CA GLY A 149 -5.00 6.40 30.86
C GLY A 149 -5.55 4.99 31.13
N LEU A 150 -5.35 4.04 30.20
CA LEU A 150 -5.67 2.63 30.39
C LEU A 150 -4.41 1.81 30.59
N SER A 151 -4.48 0.77 31.43
CA SER A 151 -3.39 -0.20 31.53
C SER A 151 -3.42 -1.16 30.32
N VAL A 152 -2.30 -1.83 30.07
CA VAL A 152 -2.21 -2.85 29.02
C VAL A 152 -3.22 -3.99 29.27
N GLU A 153 -3.37 -4.41 30.53
CA GLU A 153 -4.34 -5.44 30.93
C GLU A 153 -5.79 -4.99 30.68
N GLU A 154 -6.12 -3.74 31.02
CA GLU A 154 -7.44 -3.15 30.75
C GLU A 154 -7.73 -3.09 29.25
N ILE A 155 -6.73 -2.76 28.42
CA ILE A 155 -6.88 -2.71 26.96
C ILE A 155 -7.10 -4.11 26.38
N LEU A 156 -6.38 -5.12 26.87
CA LEU A 156 -6.46 -6.47 26.33
C LEU A 156 -7.71 -7.22 26.78
N ALA A 157 -8.24 -6.92 27.97
CA ALA A 157 -9.43 -7.58 28.51
C ALA A 157 -10.75 -6.91 28.10
N ALA A 158 -10.73 -5.63 27.73
CA ALA A 158 -11.94 -4.89 27.40
C ALA A 158 -12.47 -5.17 25.99
N ASP A 159 -13.79 -5.08 25.84
CA ASP A 159 -14.44 -5.10 24.52
C ASP A 159 -14.13 -3.84 23.70
N ASP A 160 -13.98 -4.01 22.38
CA ASP A 160 -13.72 -2.92 21.42
C ASP A 160 -14.74 -1.76 21.50
N ARG A 161 -16.01 -2.08 21.81
CA ARG A 161 -17.07 -1.07 21.96
C ARG A 161 -16.84 -0.18 23.18
N GLU A 162 -16.37 -0.77 24.27
CA GLU A 162 -16.08 -0.08 25.53
C GLU A 162 -14.81 0.77 25.40
N LEU A 163 -13.78 0.22 24.73
CA LEU A 163 -12.57 0.96 24.38
C LEU A 163 -12.89 2.18 23.52
N ASN A 164 -13.71 2.02 22.48
CA ASN A 164 -14.15 3.14 21.65
C ASN A 164 -14.99 4.18 22.41
N SER A 165 -15.74 3.77 23.43
CA SER A 165 -16.48 4.66 24.33
C SER A 165 -15.53 5.45 25.27
N TRP A 166 -14.44 4.83 25.72
CA TRP A 166 -13.40 5.50 26.49
C TRP A 166 -12.60 6.49 25.65
N CYS A 167 -12.07 6.04 24.51
CA CYS A 167 -11.32 6.81 23.55
C CYS A 167 -11.64 6.29 22.14
N SER A 168 -12.19 7.13 21.27
CA SER A 168 -12.55 6.69 19.92
C SER A 168 -11.30 6.39 19.09
N LEU A 169 -11.39 5.39 18.21
CA LEU A 169 -10.30 5.04 17.29
C LEU A 169 -9.82 6.24 16.44
N LYS A 170 -10.74 7.13 16.08
CA LYS A 170 -10.38 8.37 15.36
C LYS A 170 -9.46 9.26 16.19
N LYS A 171 -9.64 9.31 17.51
CA LYS A 171 -8.84 10.12 18.42
C LYS A 171 -7.41 9.56 18.52
N THR A 172 -7.25 8.24 18.56
CA THR A 172 -5.95 7.57 18.71
C THR A 172 -5.10 7.62 17.44
N SER A 173 -5.72 7.55 16.27
CA SER A 173 -5.00 7.47 14.98
C SER A 173 -4.87 8.80 14.24
N GLN A 174 -5.34 9.91 14.81
CA GLN A 174 -5.32 11.21 14.15
C GLN A 174 -3.96 11.90 14.29
N TYR A 175 -3.44 12.43 13.18
CA TYR A 175 -2.29 13.33 13.20
C TYR A 175 -2.63 14.65 13.90
N ARG A 176 -1.86 14.98 14.94
CA ARG A 176 -2.06 16.14 15.80
C ARG A 176 -0.76 16.91 16.00
N SER A 177 -0.86 18.17 16.44
CA SER A 177 0.30 18.94 16.89
C SER A 177 0.79 18.44 18.25
N LYS A 178 2.07 18.68 18.57
CA LYS A 178 2.68 18.25 19.84
C LYS A 178 1.91 18.76 21.07
N ASP A 179 1.43 20.00 21.02
CA ASP A 179 0.66 20.59 22.11
C ASP A 179 -0.73 19.94 22.26
N GLU A 180 -1.34 19.48 21.17
CA GLU A 180 -2.61 18.73 21.22
C GLU A 180 -2.42 17.34 21.83
N GLU A 181 -1.37 16.63 21.41
CA GLU A 181 -1.01 15.31 21.95
C GLU A 181 -0.77 15.40 23.47
N LEU A 182 -0.04 16.43 23.90
CA LEU A 182 0.25 16.66 25.33
C LEU A 182 -1.03 17.01 26.11
N ARG A 183 -1.94 17.80 25.53
CA ARG A 183 -3.26 18.07 26.12
C ARG A 183 -4.05 16.77 26.29
N ASP A 184 -4.11 15.95 25.25
CA ASP A 184 -4.83 14.67 25.31
C ASP A 184 -4.22 13.76 26.38
N TYR A 185 -2.89 13.64 26.44
CA TYR A 185 -2.20 12.92 27.51
C TYR A 185 -2.66 13.37 28.90
N HIS A 186 -2.65 14.69 29.19
CA HIS A 186 -3.08 15.21 30.48
C HIS A 186 -4.57 15.00 30.77
N VAL A 187 -5.43 15.14 29.75
CA VAL A 187 -6.87 14.91 29.87
C VAL A 187 -7.16 13.46 30.25
N TYR A 188 -6.57 12.50 29.53
CA TYR A 188 -6.79 11.07 29.78
C TYR A 188 -6.13 10.59 31.07
N LYS A 189 -4.95 11.12 31.41
CA LYS A 189 -4.31 10.88 32.70
C LYS A 189 -5.17 11.34 33.87
N ASN A 190 -5.85 12.48 33.74
CA ASN A 190 -6.80 12.94 34.76
C ASN A 190 -8.12 12.17 34.72
N LYS A 191 -8.61 11.77 33.54
CA LYS A 191 -9.81 10.93 33.39
C LYS A 191 -9.63 9.58 34.07
N ALA A 192 -8.45 8.97 33.94
CA ALA A 192 -8.10 7.68 34.54
C ALA A 192 -8.06 7.67 36.07
N LYS A 193 -7.85 8.83 36.72
CA LYS A 193 -7.91 8.95 38.18
C LYS A 193 -9.30 8.71 38.75
N ASN A 194 -10.34 8.68 37.92
CA ASN A 194 -11.69 8.41 38.34
C ASN A 194 -12.05 6.93 38.07
N PRO A 195 -11.91 6.02 39.06
CA PRO A 195 -12.16 4.60 38.88
C PRO A 195 -13.63 4.29 38.59
N GLU A 196 -14.57 5.08 39.13
CA GLU A 196 -16.00 4.89 38.85
C GLU A 196 -16.32 5.07 37.36
N LYS A 197 -15.67 6.02 36.69
CA LYS A 197 -15.81 6.19 35.24
C LYS A 197 -15.24 5.01 34.47
N LYS A 198 -14.08 4.48 34.89
CA LYS A 198 -13.48 3.29 34.28
C LYS A 198 -14.42 2.10 34.42
N ARG A 199 -14.89 1.82 35.64
CA ARG A 199 -15.80 0.71 35.94
C ARG A 199 -17.13 0.81 35.19
N LYS A 200 -17.64 2.02 35.00
CA LYS A 200 -18.89 2.25 34.24
C LYS A 200 -18.74 2.05 32.74
N ILE A 201 -17.58 2.39 32.17
CA ILE A 201 -17.35 2.33 30.72
C ILE A 201 -16.81 0.97 30.30
N LEU A 202 -15.87 0.43 31.07
CA LEU A 202 -15.22 -0.87 30.86
C LEU A 202 -15.94 -1.94 31.68
N ALA A 203 -17.23 -2.16 31.42
CA ALA A 203 -18.02 -3.10 32.20
C ALA A 203 -17.47 -4.52 32.06
N SER A 204 -17.01 -4.91 30.86
CA SER A 204 -16.41 -6.23 30.59
C SER A 204 -15.20 -6.57 31.47
N VAL A 205 -14.40 -5.57 31.86
CA VAL A 205 -13.19 -5.75 32.67
C VAL A 205 -13.50 -5.82 34.17
N TYR A 206 -14.50 -5.08 34.64
CA TYR A 206 -14.75 -4.89 36.06
C TYR A 206 -16.06 -5.50 36.58
N GLN A 207 -16.97 -5.93 35.70
CA GLN A 207 -18.09 -6.77 36.11
C GLN A 207 -17.57 -8.21 36.19
N GLU A 208 -17.68 -8.80 37.38
CA GLU A 208 -17.43 -10.22 37.54
C GLU A 208 -18.34 -10.97 36.57
N LYS A 209 -17.76 -11.89 35.80
CA LYS A 209 -18.53 -12.86 35.03
C LYS A 209 -19.35 -13.66 36.04
N ASN A 210 -20.66 -13.43 36.08
CA ASN A 210 -21.55 -14.31 36.81
C ASN A 210 -21.54 -15.62 36.03
N ASP A 211 -20.83 -16.63 36.53
CA ASP A 211 -20.70 -17.97 35.94
C ASP A 211 -22.02 -18.80 36.00
N ASP A 212 -23.18 -18.14 35.97
CA ASP A 212 -24.50 -18.77 36.13
C ASP A 212 -25.13 -19.25 34.79
N ASP A 213 -24.46 -19.04 33.65
CA ASP A 213 -24.95 -19.46 32.33
C ASP A 213 -24.45 -20.85 31.88
N GLU A 214 -23.73 -21.59 32.73
CA GLU A 214 -23.48 -23.03 32.55
C GLU A 214 -24.44 -23.87 33.42
N ARG A 215 -25.70 -23.99 33.01
CA ARG A 215 -26.60 -25.04 33.54
C ARG A 215 -27.56 -25.61 32.50
#